data_AF-A0A367IIR6-F1
#
_entry.id   AF-A0A367IIR6-F1
#
_cell.length_a   1.000
_cell.length_b   1.000
_cell.length_c   1.000
_cell.angle_alpha   90.00
_cell.angle_beta   90.00
_cell.angle_gamma   90.00
#
_symmetry.space_group_name_H-M   'P 1'
#
loop_
_entity.id
_entity.type
_entity.pdbx_description
1 polymer ?
#
loop_
_entity_poly.entity_id
_entity_poly.type
_entity_poly.pdbx_seq_one_letter_code
_entity_poly.pdbx_strand_id
1 'polypeptide(L)'
;SVLEKFYFTNEMILCENDYYRCRQCKQSILNHDELQEFGDYKYHTDCLVCPGCTITPTTTNIRSDYFDYNGRLYCEYHYSLIKGVECIGCGQAVFNHQEEEDRWHTECSMIHKYWQISLLTPEGSNNYKDRNECLSLQNEYATKRMRIWKILSQFEQDSSTIIKNILLTQQYSACHELVHQISILFQTLDYLYLLSTHHHTTFQYEKPVQLLMDQVVSFFHILCETKSSFEREFIVKMAKLISQYLRELVRLSLQQALLL
;
A
#
# COMPACT_ATOMS: atom_id res chain seq x y z
N SER A 1 -9.97 18.35 54.63
CA SER A 1 -9.72 19.11 53.40
C SER A 1 -9.62 18.12 52.26
N VAL A 2 -10.61 18.11 51.36
CA VAL A 2 -10.50 17.32 50.13
C VAL A 2 -9.49 18.07 49.26
N LEU A 3 -8.35 17.45 48.98
CA LEU A 3 -7.40 18.00 48.02
C LEU A 3 -8.08 17.92 46.65
N GLU A 4 -8.57 19.05 46.15
CA GLU A 4 -9.07 19.14 44.77
C GLU A 4 -7.90 18.85 43.83
N LYS A 5 -7.98 17.73 43.11
CA LYS A 5 -7.02 17.39 42.07
C LYS A 5 -7.37 18.16 40.81
N PHE A 6 -6.38 18.88 40.30
CA PHE A 6 -6.47 19.58 39.02
C PHE A 6 -5.62 18.87 37.98
N TYR A 7 -6.15 18.80 36.77
CA TYR A 7 -5.53 18.12 35.64
C TYR A 7 -5.21 19.14 34.55
N PHE A 8 -4.02 19.02 33.97
CA PHE A 8 -3.54 19.91 32.92
C PHE A 8 -3.69 19.20 31.56
N THR A 9 -4.42 19.82 30.64
CA THR A 9 -4.41 19.44 29.21
C THR A 9 -3.65 20.50 28.42
N ASN A 10 -3.38 20.24 27.14
CA ASN A 10 -2.67 21.18 26.27
C ASN A 10 -3.37 22.54 26.13
N GLU A 11 -4.67 22.64 26.45
CA GLU A 11 -5.49 23.82 26.21
C GLU A 11 -6.11 24.43 27.49
N MET A 12 -6.21 23.68 28.60
CA MET A 12 -6.90 24.16 29.81
C MET A 12 -6.58 23.35 31.09
N ILE A 13 -6.92 23.94 32.24
CA ILE A 13 -6.90 23.26 33.54
C ILE A 13 -8.32 22.77 33.86
N LEU A 14 -8.47 21.48 34.15
CA LEU A 14 -9.74 20.82 34.41
C LEU A 14 -9.82 20.32 35.86
N CYS A 15 -11.01 20.35 36.44
CA CYS A 15 -11.30 19.60 37.66
C CYS A 15 -11.36 18.10 37.34
N GLU A 16 -11.17 17.24 38.35
CA GLU A 16 -11.22 15.77 38.20
C GLU A 16 -12.47 15.28 37.45
N ASN A 17 -13.64 15.85 37.77
CA ASN A 17 -14.92 15.49 37.14
C ASN A 17 -14.97 15.81 35.64
N ASP A 18 -14.42 16.94 35.22
CA ASP A 18 -14.38 17.33 33.81
C ASP A 18 -13.26 16.61 33.07
N TYR A 19 -12.14 16.34 33.74
CA TYR A 19 -11.04 15.57 33.17
C TYR A 19 -11.45 14.13 32.83
N TYR A 20 -12.25 13.50 33.68
CA TYR A 20 -12.81 12.15 33.49
C TYR A 20 -14.22 12.16 32.89
N ARG A 21 -14.60 13.21 32.16
CA ARG A 21 -15.93 13.29 31.57
C ARG A 21 -16.07 12.38 30.35
N CYS A 22 -17.03 11.47 30.40
CA CYS A 22 -17.34 10.59 29.27
C CYS A 22 -17.84 11.40 28.07
N ARG A 23 -17.23 11.23 26.90
CA ARG A 23 -17.61 11.96 25.68
C ARG A 23 -19.03 11.64 25.22
N GLN A 24 -19.50 10.41 25.44
CA GLN A 24 -20.79 9.91 24.96
C GLN A 24 -21.96 10.35 25.87
N CYS A 25 -21.97 9.95 27.14
CA CYS A 25 -23.08 10.26 28.07
C CYS A 25 -22.93 11.60 28.79
N LYS A 26 -21.77 12.28 28.64
CA LYS A 26 -21.43 13.57 29.28
C LYS A 26 -21.37 13.54 30.81
N GLN A 27 -21.44 12.37 31.44
CA GLN A 27 -21.28 12.18 32.88
C GLN A 27 -19.81 11.89 33.24
N SER A 28 -19.40 12.22 34.46
CA SER A 28 -18.06 11.93 34.97
C SER A 28 -17.89 10.44 35.26
N ILE A 29 -16.76 9.89 34.84
CA ILE A 29 -16.36 8.50 35.08
C ILE A 29 -15.76 8.44 36.48
N LEU A 30 -16.55 8.01 37.46
CA LEU A 30 -16.13 7.94 38.86
C LEU A 30 -15.35 6.66 39.17
N ASN A 31 -15.68 5.57 38.46
CA ASN A 31 -15.01 4.29 38.59
C ASN A 31 -13.91 4.17 37.53
N HIS A 32 -12.64 4.25 37.95
CA HIS A 32 -11.51 4.14 37.03
C HIS A 32 -11.42 2.79 36.31
N ASP A 33 -12.04 1.72 36.84
CA ASP A 33 -12.08 0.41 36.15
C ASP A 33 -12.98 0.43 34.90
N GLU A 34 -13.90 1.39 34.82
CA GLU A 34 -14.78 1.60 33.65
C GLU A 34 -14.20 2.59 32.63
N LEU A 35 -13.04 3.17 32.93
CA LEU A 35 -12.42 4.17 32.05
C LEU A 35 -11.80 3.50 30.83
N GLN A 36 -12.26 3.90 29.65
CA GLN A 36 -11.64 3.62 28.37
C GLN A 36 -11.13 4.93 27.76
N GLU A 37 -9.89 4.94 27.30
CA GLU A 37 -9.26 6.11 26.67
C GLU A 37 -8.99 5.83 25.19
N PHE A 38 -9.38 6.77 24.33
CA PHE A 38 -9.15 6.71 22.89
C PHE A 38 -8.74 8.10 22.38
N GLY A 39 -7.46 8.25 22.05
CA GLY A 39 -6.87 9.57 21.84
C GLY A 39 -7.03 10.44 23.09
N ASP A 40 -7.53 11.66 22.92
CA ASP A 40 -7.80 12.59 24.03
C ASP A 40 -9.15 12.38 24.71
N TYR A 41 -9.96 11.44 24.21
CA TYR A 41 -11.33 11.24 24.66
C TYR A 41 -11.44 10.07 25.64
N LYS A 42 -12.30 10.26 26.64
CA LYS A 42 -12.60 9.28 27.68
C LYS A 42 -14.03 8.78 27.57
N TYR A 43 -14.24 7.50 27.84
CA TYR A 43 -15.53 6.82 27.75
C TYR A 43 -15.71 5.87 28.93
N HIS A 44 -16.95 5.67 29.38
CA HIS A 44 -17.27 4.45 30.14
C HIS A 44 -17.14 3.24 29.22
N THR A 45 -16.80 2.06 29.76
CA THR A 45 -16.77 0.79 29.02
C THR A 45 -18.07 0.55 28.24
N ASP A 46 -19.23 0.79 28.85
CA ASP A 46 -20.54 0.63 28.21
C ASP A 46 -20.90 1.75 27.22
N CYS A 47 -20.22 2.89 27.33
CA CYS A 47 -20.40 4.03 26.43
C CYS A 47 -19.51 3.95 25.19
N LEU A 48 -18.48 3.10 25.20
CA LEU A 48 -17.59 2.85 24.07
C LEU A 48 -18.21 1.81 23.14
N VAL A 49 -19.18 2.24 22.35
CA VAL A 49 -19.93 1.36 21.43
C VAL A 49 -19.95 1.92 20.02
N CYS A 50 -19.76 1.04 19.04
CA CYS A 50 -19.92 1.38 17.63
C CYS A 50 -21.41 1.64 17.32
N PRO A 51 -21.79 2.81 16.76
CA PRO A 51 -23.18 3.14 16.44
C PRO A 51 -23.88 2.12 15.51
N GLY A 52 -23.14 1.50 14.58
CA GLY A 52 -23.71 0.45 13.73
C GLY A 52 -24.07 -0.82 14.49
N CYS A 53 -23.25 -1.22 15.47
CA CYS A 53 -23.46 -2.44 16.25
C CYS A 53 -24.66 -2.33 17.20
N THR A 54 -25.03 -1.11 17.61
CA THR A 54 -26.22 -0.88 18.44
C THR A 54 -27.52 -1.05 17.65
N ILE A 55 -27.47 -0.91 16.31
CA ILE A 55 -28.64 -1.05 15.43
C ILE A 55 -28.82 -2.51 15.01
N THR A 56 -27.71 -3.22 14.75
CA THR A 56 -27.69 -4.64 14.44
C THR A 56 -26.93 -5.39 15.54
N PRO A 57 -27.60 -5.98 16.55
CA PRO A 57 -26.93 -6.64 17.65
C PRO A 57 -26.32 -7.96 17.18
N THR A 58 -25.14 -7.90 16.56
CA THR A 58 -24.29 -9.06 16.35
C THR A 58 -23.50 -9.26 17.64
N THR A 59 -23.74 -10.40 18.29
CA THR A 59 -23.47 -10.73 19.71
C THR A 59 -22.01 -10.87 20.11
N THR A 60 -21.08 -10.19 19.45
CA THR A 60 -19.66 -10.30 19.77
C THR A 60 -19.00 -8.94 19.81
N ASN A 61 -19.04 -8.38 21.02
CA ASN A 61 -18.19 -7.29 21.49
C ASN A 61 -16.74 -7.83 21.63
N ILE A 62 -16.19 -8.33 20.52
CA ILE A 62 -14.79 -8.71 20.42
C ILE A 62 -14.03 -7.40 20.28
N ARG A 63 -13.04 -7.22 21.15
CA ARG A 63 -12.01 -6.17 21.18
C ARG A 63 -11.40 -5.93 19.78
N SER A 64 -12.14 -5.29 18.89
CA SER A 64 -11.63 -4.75 17.64
C SER A 64 -11.15 -3.34 17.92
N ASP A 65 -10.05 -2.96 17.28
CA ASP A 65 -9.64 -1.56 17.23
C ASP A 65 -10.83 -0.70 16.77
N TYR A 66 -11.00 0.44 17.43
CA TYR A 66 -12.01 1.43 17.08
C TYR A 66 -11.38 2.50 16.19
N PHE A 67 -12.17 3.06 15.28
CA PHE A 67 -11.75 4.09 14.34
C PHE A 67 -12.66 5.31 14.46
N ASP A 68 -12.08 6.49 14.67
CA ASP A 68 -12.83 7.74 14.74
C ASP A 68 -13.24 8.21 13.33
N TYR A 69 -14.51 8.56 13.20
CA TYR A 69 -15.04 9.26 12.05
C TYR A 69 -16.05 10.30 12.52
N ASN A 70 -15.78 11.57 12.25
CA ASN A 70 -16.59 12.71 12.70
C ASN A 70 -16.88 12.69 14.21
N GLY A 71 -15.87 12.34 15.03
CA GLY A 71 -15.96 12.33 16.49
C GLY A 71 -16.77 11.16 17.07
N ARG A 72 -17.07 10.15 16.26
CA ARG A 72 -17.73 8.90 16.69
C ARG A 72 -16.82 7.71 16.37
N LEU A 73 -16.80 6.76 17.29
CA LEU A 73 -15.97 5.56 17.18
C LEU A 73 -16.75 4.43 16.51
N TYR A 74 -16.17 3.84 15.46
CA TYR A 74 -16.73 2.74 14.70
C TYR A 74 -15.84 1.52 14.83
N CYS A 75 -16.42 0.31 14.83
CA CYS A 75 -15.62 -0.90 14.64
C CYS A 75 -15.13 -0.99 13.20
N GLU A 76 -14.10 -1.79 12.96
CA GLU A 76 -13.49 -1.98 11.63
C GLU A 76 -14.51 -2.20 10.50
N TYR A 77 -15.50 -3.06 10.74
CA TYR A 77 -16.55 -3.36 9.77
C TYR A 77 -17.41 -2.14 9.44
N HIS A 78 -18.03 -1.51 10.45
CA HIS A 78 -18.92 -0.37 10.19
C HIS A 78 -18.16 0.85 9.71
N TYR A 79 -16.89 1.03 10.12
CA TYR A 79 -16.03 2.05 9.57
C TYR A 79 -15.79 1.82 8.07
N SER A 80 -15.54 0.57 7.66
CA SER A 80 -15.31 0.21 6.24
C SER A 80 -16.53 0.45 5.34
N LEU A 81 -17.74 0.54 5.90
CA LEU A 81 -18.96 0.87 5.16
C LEU A 81 -19.12 2.39 4.91
N ILE A 82 -18.34 3.23 5.59
CA ILE A 82 -18.46 4.69 5.46
C ILE A 82 -17.86 5.14 4.12
N LYS A 83 -18.62 5.89 3.34
CA LYS A 83 -18.12 6.49 2.10
C LYS A 83 -17.09 7.58 2.40
N GLY A 84 -16.00 7.61 1.64
CA GLY A 84 -14.91 8.57 1.83
C GLY A 84 -13.83 8.14 2.82
N VAL A 85 -13.91 6.94 3.43
CA VAL A 85 -12.78 6.36 4.20
C VAL A 85 -11.88 5.45 3.36
N GLU A 86 -12.21 5.27 2.08
CA GLU A 86 -11.55 4.36 1.16
C GLU A 86 -10.24 4.92 0.60
N CYS A 87 -9.28 4.03 0.36
CA CYS A 87 -8.00 4.33 -0.27
C CYS A 87 -8.20 4.64 -1.75
N ILE A 88 -7.68 5.76 -2.23
CA ILE A 88 -7.78 6.16 -3.65
C ILE A 88 -7.13 5.10 -4.57
N GLY A 89 -6.07 4.45 -4.11
CA GLY A 89 -5.31 3.49 -4.90
C GLY A 89 -5.93 2.10 -5.02
N CYS A 90 -6.74 1.66 -4.06
CA CYS A 90 -7.24 0.27 -4.03
C CYS A 90 -8.71 0.11 -3.60
N GLY A 91 -9.39 1.19 -3.21
CA GLY A 91 -10.80 1.19 -2.80
C GLY A 91 -11.09 0.60 -1.41
N GLN A 92 -10.08 0.09 -0.69
CA GLN A 92 -10.26 -0.50 0.63
C GLN A 92 -10.15 0.55 1.75
N ALA A 93 -10.80 0.35 2.90
CA ALA A 93 -10.82 1.32 3.98
C ALA A 93 -9.42 1.62 4.56
N VAL A 94 -9.17 2.89 4.89
CA VAL A 94 -7.93 3.35 5.54
C VAL A 94 -8.22 3.66 7.00
N PHE A 95 -7.66 2.83 7.87
CA PHE A 95 -7.87 2.84 9.31
C PHE A 95 -6.98 3.83 10.07
N ASN A 96 -5.78 4.11 9.57
CA ASN A 96 -4.80 5.01 10.20
C ASN A 96 -4.49 6.18 9.26
N HIS A 97 -5.38 7.17 9.19
CA HIS A 97 -5.15 8.38 8.40
C HIS A 97 -5.11 9.60 9.32
N GLN A 98 -3.99 10.33 9.30
CA GLN A 98 -3.74 11.47 10.19
C GLN A 98 -4.13 12.82 9.56
N GLU A 99 -4.27 12.89 8.24
CA GLU A 99 -4.64 14.10 7.51
C GLU A 99 -6.02 13.90 6.86
N GLU A 100 -6.68 14.96 6.38
CA GLU A 100 -8.01 14.83 5.74
C GLU A 100 -7.91 14.75 4.20
N GLU A 101 -6.78 15.17 3.63
CA GLU A 101 -6.57 15.19 2.18
C GLU A 101 -5.97 13.87 1.68
N ASP A 102 -6.63 13.29 0.69
CA ASP A 102 -6.26 12.07 -0.03
C ASP A 102 -5.88 10.84 0.83
N ARG A 103 -6.85 9.96 1.04
CA ARG A 103 -6.65 8.69 1.76
C ARG A 103 -5.86 7.68 0.95
N TRP A 104 -4.72 7.27 1.49
CA TRP A 104 -3.89 6.21 0.93
C TRP A 104 -3.41 5.24 2.01
N HIS A 105 -3.36 3.96 1.69
CA HIS A 105 -2.43 3.06 2.37
C HIS A 105 -1.01 3.38 1.94
N THR A 106 -0.04 3.26 2.85
CA THR A 106 1.38 3.51 2.58
C THR A 106 1.88 2.74 1.35
N GLU A 107 1.52 1.47 1.20
CA GLU A 107 1.96 0.67 0.04
C GLU A 107 1.32 1.17 -1.25
N CYS A 108 0.04 1.55 -1.20
CA CYS A 108 -0.69 2.02 -2.38
C CYS A 108 -0.13 3.37 -2.88
N SER A 109 0.18 4.30 -1.97
CA SER A 109 0.80 5.58 -2.35
C SER A 109 2.20 5.38 -2.92
N MET A 110 3.00 4.47 -2.36
CA MET A 110 4.33 4.15 -2.87
C MET A 110 4.27 3.49 -4.26
N ILE A 111 3.40 2.50 -4.45
CA ILE A 111 3.19 1.88 -5.76
C ILE A 111 2.73 2.93 -6.78
N HIS A 112 1.76 3.78 -6.44
CA HIS A 112 1.29 4.80 -7.36
C HIS A 112 2.40 5.82 -7.69
N LYS A 113 3.11 6.34 -6.69
CA LYS A 113 4.17 7.34 -6.84
C LYS A 113 5.32 6.86 -7.73
N TYR A 114 5.77 5.62 -7.53
CA TYR A 114 6.93 5.09 -8.24
C TYR A 114 6.55 4.33 -9.50
N TRP A 115 5.47 3.55 -9.47
CA TRP A 115 5.11 2.66 -10.57
C TRP A 115 3.97 3.19 -11.43
N GLN A 116 3.26 4.25 -11.02
CA GLN A 116 2.09 4.79 -11.73
C GLN A 116 1.01 3.71 -11.95
N ILE A 117 0.82 2.86 -10.95
CA ILE A 117 -0.18 1.79 -10.95
C ILE A 117 -1.17 2.06 -9.81
N SER A 118 -2.45 1.93 -10.13
CA SER A 118 -3.52 1.88 -9.14
C SER A 118 -3.99 0.43 -9.01
N LEU A 119 -4.04 -0.09 -7.78
CA LEU A 119 -4.52 -1.43 -7.45
C LEU A 119 -6.06 -1.47 -7.34
N LEU A 120 -6.74 -0.63 -8.12
CA LEU A 120 -8.19 -0.46 -8.06
C LEU A 120 -8.88 -1.81 -8.22
N THR A 121 -9.81 -2.11 -7.31
CA THR A 121 -10.70 -3.25 -7.44
C THR A 121 -11.72 -2.95 -8.55
N PRO A 122 -11.88 -3.83 -9.57
CA PRO A 122 -12.70 -3.58 -10.77
C PRO A 122 -14.15 -3.15 -10.51
N GLU A 123 -14.68 -3.41 -9.32
CA GLU A 123 -15.99 -2.95 -8.89
C GLU A 123 -15.84 -2.47 -7.44
N GLY A 124 -16.48 -1.36 -7.07
CA GLY A 124 -16.45 -0.78 -5.73
C GLY A 124 -17.07 -1.70 -4.66
N SER A 125 -16.40 -2.81 -4.36
CA SER A 125 -16.91 -3.98 -3.65
C SER A 125 -16.92 -3.77 -2.13
N ASN A 126 -17.55 -2.69 -1.67
CA ASN A 126 -18.01 -2.59 -0.29
C ASN A 126 -19.41 -3.23 -0.12
N ASN A 127 -19.79 -4.12 -1.03
CA ASN A 127 -20.97 -4.98 -0.90
C ASN A 127 -20.61 -6.24 -0.11
N TYR A 128 -20.17 -6.03 1.13
CA TYR A 128 -19.94 -7.13 2.06
C TYR A 128 -21.29 -7.73 2.47
N LYS A 129 -21.44 -9.05 2.41
CA LYS A 129 -22.66 -9.72 2.89
C LYS A 129 -22.69 -9.71 4.42
N ASP A 130 -21.53 -9.83 5.05
CA ASP A 130 -21.38 -9.82 6.50
C ASP A 130 -20.03 -9.27 6.98
N ARG A 131 -19.90 -9.15 8.31
CA ARG A 131 -18.70 -8.68 9.00
C ARG A 131 -17.47 -9.54 8.70
N ASN A 132 -17.60 -10.86 8.67
CA ASN A 132 -16.46 -11.76 8.52
C ASN A 132 -15.91 -11.70 7.10
N GLU A 133 -16.78 -11.63 6.09
CA GLU A 133 -16.40 -11.44 4.69
C GLU A 133 -15.69 -10.10 4.49
N CYS A 134 -16.17 -9.02 5.11
CA CYS A 134 -15.49 -7.74 5.06
C CYS A 134 -14.06 -7.82 5.62
N LEU A 135 -13.90 -8.39 6.83
CA LEU A 135 -12.60 -8.48 7.49
C LEU A 135 -11.63 -9.39 6.74
N SER A 136 -12.12 -10.52 6.21
CA SER A 136 -11.29 -11.44 5.45
C SER A 136 -10.79 -10.81 4.15
N LEU A 137 -11.66 -10.12 3.40
CA LEU A 137 -11.29 -9.41 2.18
C LEU A 137 -10.30 -8.27 2.48
N GLN A 138 -10.59 -7.43 3.48
CA GLN A 138 -9.69 -6.33 3.88
C GLN A 138 -8.26 -6.85 4.18
N ASN A 139 -8.15 -7.97 4.90
CA ASN A 139 -6.88 -8.60 5.23
C ASN A 139 -6.20 -9.27 4.02
N GLU A 140 -6.96 -9.90 3.13
CA GLU A 140 -6.43 -10.48 1.90
C GLU A 140 -5.84 -9.39 0.99
N TYR A 141 -6.57 -8.30 0.77
CA TYR A 141 -6.07 -7.14 0.03
C TYR A 141 -4.87 -6.49 0.73
N ALA A 142 -4.81 -6.52 2.06
CA ALA A 142 -3.64 -6.08 2.83
C ALA A 142 -2.40 -6.89 2.53
N THR A 143 -2.54 -8.20 2.54
CA THR A 143 -1.46 -9.10 2.24
C THR A 143 -1.00 -8.92 0.77
N LYS A 144 -1.95 -8.79 -0.17
CA LYS A 144 -1.65 -8.57 -1.59
C LYS A 144 -0.92 -7.25 -1.84
N ARG A 145 -1.42 -6.11 -1.35
CA ARG A 145 -0.79 -4.79 -1.56
C ARG A 145 0.64 -4.74 -0.99
N MET A 146 0.84 -5.26 0.22
CA MET A 146 2.19 -5.37 0.81
C MET A 146 3.11 -6.26 0.00
N ARG A 147 2.61 -7.41 -0.46
CA ARG A 147 3.40 -8.34 -1.27
C ARG A 147 3.81 -7.72 -2.60
N ILE A 148 2.89 -7.05 -3.29
CA ILE A 148 3.19 -6.35 -4.56
C ILE A 148 4.27 -5.30 -4.33
N TRP A 149 4.09 -4.41 -3.34
CA TRP A 149 5.07 -3.38 -3.02
C TRP A 149 6.46 -3.96 -2.72
N LYS A 150 6.51 -5.01 -1.89
CA LYS A 150 7.76 -5.68 -1.53
C LYS A 150 8.47 -6.27 -2.75
N ILE A 151 7.73 -6.96 -3.63
CA ILE A 151 8.31 -7.58 -4.84
C ILE A 151 8.84 -6.52 -5.80
N LEU A 152 8.06 -5.44 -6.03
CA LEU A 152 8.47 -4.33 -6.89
C LEU A 152 9.73 -3.63 -6.35
N SER A 153 9.78 -3.38 -5.05
CA SER A 153 10.94 -2.76 -4.39
C SER A 153 12.18 -3.64 -4.49
N GLN A 154 12.02 -4.96 -4.26
CA GLN A 154 13.10 -5.93 -4.38
C GLN A 154 13.62 -6.00 -5.82
N PHE A 155 12.73 -6.03 -6.82
CA PHE A 155 13.11 -6.03 -8.22
C PHE A 155 13.95 -4.78 -8.58
N GLU A 156 13.54 -3.58 -8.14
CA GLU A 156 14.28 -2.34 -8.40
C GLU A 156 15.67 -2.38 -7.75
N GLN A 157 15.77 -2.90 -6.53
CA GLN A 157 17.05 -3.08 -5.83
C GLN A 157 17.96 -4.11 -6.52
N ASP A 158 17.42 -5.24 -6.96
CA ASP A 158 18.17 -6.29 -7.63
C ASP A 158 18.68 -5.83 -8.99
N SER A 159 17.83 -5.19 -9.81
CA SER A 159 18.25 -4.61 -11.09
C SER A 159 19.34 -3.56 -10.92
N SER A 160 19.22 -2.68 -9.91
CA SER A 160 20.26 -1.70 -9.61
C SER A 160 21.59 -2.36 -9.23
N THR A 161 21.52 -3.45 -8.47
CA THR A 161 22.71 -4.23 -8.04
C THR A 161 23.37 -4.93 -9.22
N ILE A 162 22.59 -5.60 -10.09
CA ILE A 162 23.09 -6.26 -11.30
C ILE A 162 23.81 -5.25 -12.19
N ILE A 163 23.16 -4.11 -12.47
CA ILE A 163 23.73 -3.05 -13.31
C ILE A 163 25.00 -2.48 -12.69
N LYS A 164 25.00 -2.20 -11.38
CA LYS A 164 26.19 -1.73 -10.65
C LYS A 164 27.33 -2.74 -10.77
N ASN A 165 27.06 -4.04 -10.64
CA ASN A 165 28.08 -5.07 -10.76
C ASN A 165 28.67 -5.12 -12.17
N ILE A 166 27.83 -5.07 -13.23
CA ILE A 166 28.32 -5.00 -14.62
C ILE A 166 29.27 -3.81 -14.82
N LEU A 167 28.90 -2.63 -14.29
CA LEU A 167 29.70 -1.41 -14.42
C LEU A 167 31.04 -1.45 -13.66
N LEU A 168 31.09 -2.16 -12.52
CA LEU A 168 32.27 -2.20 -11.65
C LEU A 168 33.26 -3.31 -12.02
N THR A 169 32.75 -4.50 -12.32
CA THR A 169 33.59 -5.70 -12.43
C THR A 169 33.76 -6.16 -13.88
N GLN A 170 32.92 -5.70 -14.81
CA GLN A 170 32.84 -6.22 -16.19
C GLN A 170 32.79 -7.76 -16.25
N GLN A 171 32.28 -8.40 -15.19
CA GLN A 171 32.25 -9.86 -15.09
C GLN A 171 31.08 -10.44 -15.89
N TYR A 172 31.37 -11.52 -16.62
CA TYR A 172 30.38 -12.29 -17.37
C TYR A 172 29.20 -12.79 -16.52
N SER A 173 29.40 -13.01 -15.21
CA SER A 173 28.34 -13.44 -14.29
C SER A 173 27.23 -12.40 -14.14
N ALA A 174 27.56 -11.13 -13.97
CA ALA A 174 26.57 -10.06 -13.84
C ALA A 174 25.80 -9.82 -15.15
N CYS A 175 26.48 -9.98 -16.30
CA CYS A 175 25.84 -9.97 -17.62
C CYS A 175 24.84 -11.13 -17.76
N HIS A 176 25.20 -12.32 -17.29
CA HIS A 176 24.33 -13.48 -17.28
C HIS A 176 23.10 -13.27 -16.37
N GLU A 177 23.27 -12.66 -15.20
CA GLU A 177 22.15 -12.29 -14.30
C GLU A 177 21.17 -11.32 -14.97
N LEU A 178 21.66 -10.31 -15.70
CA LEU A 178 20.82 -9.38 -16.45
C LEU A 178 20.01 -10.09 -17.54
N VAL A 179 20.67 -10.93 -18.35
CA VAL A 179 20.01 -11.70 -19.41
C VAL A 179 18.96 -12.66 -18.83
N HIS A 180 19.28 -13.30 -17.70
CA HIS A 180 18.33 -14.17 -17.00
C HIS A 180 17.12 -13.39 -16.49
N GLN A 181 17.31 -12.20 -15.92
CA GLN A 181 16.22 -11.32 -15.48
C GLN A 181 15.30 -10.93 -16.65
N ILE A 182 15.88 -10.56 -17.79
CA ILE A 182 15.12 -10.23 -19.01
C ILE A 182 14.34 -11.45 -19.53
N SER A 183 14.96 -12.63 -19.51
CA SER A 183 14.33 -13.87 -19.96
C SER A 183 13.09 -14.23 -19.15
N ILE A 184 13.17 -14.15 -17.81
CA ILE A 184 12.01 -14.39 -16.93
C ILE A 184 10.89 -13.37 -17.21
N LEU A 185 11.26 -12.10 -17.41
CA LEU A 185 10.29 -11.06 -17.72
C LEU A 185 9.56 -11.35 -19.04
N PHE A 186 10.27 -11.80 -20.07
CA PHE A 186 9.67 -12.14 -21.35
C PHE A 186 8.76 -13.36 -21.28
N GLN A 187 9.17 -14.40 -20.54
CA GLN A 187 8.28 -15.55 -20.27
C GLN A 187 6.98 -15.13 -19.57
N THR A 188 7.08 -14.16 -18.65
CA THR A 188 5.91 -13.61 -17.96
C THR A 188 5.03 -12.82 -18.92
N LEU A 189 5.61 -12.01 -19.81
CA LEU A 189 4.89 -11.27 -20.84
C LEU A 189 4.15 -12.21 -21.80
N ASP A 190 4.82 -13.26 -22.27
CA ASP A 190 4.22 -14.25 -23.18
C ASP A 190 3.04 -14.98 -22.51
N TYR A 191 3.17 -15.31 -21.23
CA TYR A 191 2.08 -15.90 -20.45
C TYR A 191 0.90 -14.94 -20.30
N LEU A 192 1.15 -13.66 -19.96
CA LEU A 192 0.11 -12.64 -19.85
C LEU A 192 -0.55 -12.33 -21.20
N TYR A 193 0.20 -12.37 -22.29
CA TYR A 193 -0.33 -12.23 -23.63
C TYR A 193 -1.34 -13.33 -23.92
N LEU A 194 -0.98 -14.60 -23.67
CA LEU A 194 -1.91 -15.71 -23.86
C LEU A 194 -3.20 -15.52 -23.05
N LEU A 195 -3.08 -15.17 -21.76
CA LEU A 195 -4.26 -14.87 -20.93
C LEU A 195 -5.08 -13.70 -21.49
N SER A 196 -4.45 -12.62 -21.93
CA SER A 196 -5.15 -11.46 -22.49
C SER A 196 -5.99 -11.81 -23.72
N THR A 197 -5.51 -12.72 -24.57
CA THR A 197 -6.28 -13.20 -25.73
C THR A 197 -7.51 -14.00 -25.32
N HIS A 198 -7.44 -14.77 -24.23
CA HIS A 198 -8.58 -15.52 -23.69
C HIS A 198 -9.63 -14.61 -23.05
N HIS A 199 -9.21 -13.52 -22.41
CA HIS A 199 -10.08 -12.54 -21.76
C HIS A 199 -10.51 -11.39 -22.68
N HIS A 200 -10.18 -11.45 -23.98
CA HIS A 200 -10.46 -10.39 -24.97
C HIS A 200 -9.94 -8.99 -24.56
N THR A 201 -8.84 -8.95 -23.80
CA THR A 201 -8.17 -7.70 -23.43
C THR A 201 -6.98 -7.44 -24.35
N THR A 202 -6.68 -6.16 -24.61
CA THR A 202 -5.55 -5.78 -25.45
C THR A 202 -4.29 -5.63 -24.62
N PHE A 203 -3.24 -6.41 -24.92
CA PHE A 203 -1.94 -6.27 -24.26
C PHE A 203 -0.85 -5.84 -25.25
N GLN A 204 -0.40 -4.59 -25.14
CA GLN A 204 0.60 -3.99 -26.05
C GLN A 204 1.94 -3.79 -25.33
N TYR A 205 2.93 -4.64 -25.63
CA TYR A 205 4.28 -4.56 -25.05
C TYR A 205 5.41 -4.68 -26.08
N GLU A 206 5.10 -4.84 -27.37
CA GLU A 206 6.07 -5.07 -28.44
C GLU A 206 7.12 -3.94 -28.55
N LYS A 207 6.67 -2.68 -28.54
CA LYS A 207 7.56 -1.51 -28.68
C LYS A 207 8.52 -1.36 -27.48
N PRO A 208 8.08 -1.44 -26.21
CA PRO A 208 8.98 -1.49 -25.06
C PRO A 208 9.99 -2.64 -25.12
N VAL A 209 9.60 -3.83 -25.59
CA VAL A 209 10.52 -4.97 -25.78
C VAL A 209 11.58 -4.66 -26.84
N GLN A 210 11.18 -4.12 -27.99
CA GLN A 210 12.12 -3.73 -29.06
C GLN A 210 13.14 -2.71 -28.54
N LEU A 211 12.68 -1.66 -27.86
CA LEU A 211 13.56 -0.63 -27.29
C LEU A 211 14.54 -1.21 -26.27
N LEU A 212 14.07 -2.11 -25.39
CA LEU A 212 14.95 -2.80 -24.44
C LEU A 212 16.03 -3.61 -25.17
N MET A 213 15.63 -4.41 -26.15
CA MET A 213 16.56 -5.28 -26.88
C MET A 213 17.62 -4.48 -27.63
N ASP A 214 17.23 -3.41 -28.32
CA ASP A 214 18.16 -2.51 -29.02
C ASP A 214 19.19 -1.91 -28.06
N GLN A 215 18.74 -1.49 -26.87
CA GLN A 215 19.65 -0.97 -25.84
C GLN A 215 20.57 -2.04 -25.28
N VAL A 216 20.06 -3.25 -24.99
CA VAL A 216 20.85 -4.35 -24.41
C VAL A 216 21.92 -4.82 -25.39
N VAL A 217 21.60 -4.96 -26.67
CA VAL A 217 22.57 -5.33 -27.72
C VAL A 217 23.65 -4.26 -27.84
N SER A 218 23.25 -2.98 -27.92
CA SER A 218 24.20 -1.86 -27.99
C SER A 218 25.08 -1.77 -26.75
N PHE A 219 24.51 -2.03 -25.58
CA PHE A 219 25.21 -2.05 -24.30
C PHE A 219 26.29 -3.15 -24.26
N PHE A 220 25.95 -4.38 -24.67
CA PHE A 220 26.92 -5.48 -24.72
C PHE A 220 28.00 -5.27 -25.77
N HIS A 221 27.66 -4.72 -26.95
CA HIS A 221 28.65 -4.39 -27.97
C HIS A 221 29.74 -3.47 -27.42
N ILE A 222 29.32 -2.38 -26.76
CA ILE A 222 30.25 -1.40 -26.20
C ILE A 222 31.05 -2.01 -25.04
N LEU A 223 30.39 -2.74 -24.14
CA LEU A 223 31.09 -3.43 -23.05
C LEU A 223 32.23 -4.33 -23.56
N CYS A 224 32.04 -5.03 -24.67
CA CYS A 224 33.06 -5.88 -25.28
C CYS A 224 34.21 -5.09 -25.94
N GLU A 225 33.95 -3.86 -26.41
CA GLU A 225 34.93 -3.04 -27.12
C GLU A 225 35.72 -2.08 -26.22
N THR A 226 35.22 -1.80 -25.01
CA THR A 226 35.76 -0.73 -24.18
C THR A 226 37.20 -0.93 -23.71
N LYS A 227 38.04 0.11 -23.93
CA LYS A 227 39.40 0.24 -23.37
C LYS A 227 39.65 1.59 -22.70
N SER A 228 38.73 2.56 -22.80
CA SER A 228 38.97 3.97 -22.45
C SER A 228 38.00 4.53 -21.40
N SER A 229 38.35 5.64 -20.74
CA SER A 229 37.50 6.26 -19.72
C SER A 229 36.29 7.03 -20.28
N PHE A 230 36.34 7.47 -21.54
CA PHE A 230 35.25 8.22 -22.18
C PHE A 230 34.00 7.35 -22.41
N GLU A 231 34.20 6.06 -22.63
CA GLU A 231 33.10 5.10 -22.86
C GLU A 231 32.30 4.82 -21.58
N ARG A 232 32.84 5.09 -20.39
CA ARG A 232 32.14 4.83 -19.11
C ARG A 232 30.88 5.67 -18.92
N GLU A 233 30.90 6.94 -19.31
CA GLU A 233 29.71 7.80 -19.19
C GLU A 233 28.59 7.31 -20.11
N PHE A 234 28.96 6.86 -21.32
CA PHE A 234 28.03 6.28 -22.27
C PHE A 234 27.41 4.97 -21.76
N ILE A 235 28.23 4.07 -21.20
CA ILE A 235 27.75 2.81 -20.59
C ILE A 235 26.77 3.10 -19.45
N VAL A 236 27.05 4.07 -18.57
CA VAL A 236 26.15 4.45 -17.47
C VAL A 236 24.81 4.97 -18.00
N LYS A 237 24.82 5.74 -19.09
CA LYS A 237 23.59 6.22 -19.73
C LYS A 237 22.76 5.08 -20.29
N MET A 238 23.39 4.13 -20.98
CA MET A 238 22.74 2.93 -21.53
C MET A 238 22.15 2.06 -20.42
N ALA A 239 22.90 1.84 -19.34
CA ALA A 239 22.44 1.10 -18.17
C ALA A 239 21.17 1.71 -17.56
N LYS A 240 21.09 3.04 -17.44
CA LYS A 240 19.88 3.73 -16.97
C LYS A 240 18.69 3.50 -17.89
N LEU A 241 18.90 3.52 -19.21
CA LEU A 241 17.84 3.22 -20.18
C LEU A 241 17.35 1.78 -20.06
N ILE A 242 18.26 0.81 -19.86
CA ILE A 242 17.88 -0.59 -19.59
C ILE A 242 17.03 -0.67 -18.32
N SER A 243 17.42 -0.03 -17.22
CA SER A 243 16.60 0.01 -15.99
C SER A 243 15.22 0.60 -16.24
N GLN A 244 15.14 1.68 -17.03
CA GLN A 244 13.90 2.35 -17.35
C GLN A 244 12.96 1.44 -18.16
N TYR A 245 13.48 0.76 -19.19
CA TYR A 245 12.66 -0.15 -20.00
C TYR A 245 12.25 -1.41 -19.25
N LEU A 246 13.12 -1.95 -18.39
CA LEU A 246 12.76 -3.05 -17.49
C LEU A 246 11.61 -2.64 -16.56
N ARG A 247 11.70 -1.48 -15.92
CA ARG A 247 10.64 -0.94 -15.05
C ARG A 247 9.33 -0.76 -15.82
N GLU A 248 9.40 -0.25 -17.04
CA GLU A 248 8.22 -0.06 -17.89
C GLU A 248 7.54 -1.39 -18.24
N LEU A 249 8.32 -2.42 -18.59
CA LEU A 249 7.77 -3.75 -18.87
C LEU A 249 7.16 -4.40 -17.62
N VAL A 250 7.80 -4.30 -16.46
CA VAL A 250 7.20 -4.77 -15.19
C VAL A 250 5.89 -4.03 -14.89
N ARG A 251 5.86 -2.71 -15.13
CA ARG A 251 4.66 -1.89 -14.97
C ARG A 251 3.52 -2.38 -15.87
N LEU A 252 3.78 -2.54 -17.17
CA LEU A 252 2.79 -3.02 -18.14
C LEU A 252 2.30 -4.43 -17.80
N SER A 253 3.20 -5.33 -17.41
CA SER A 253 2.84 -6.68 -16.97
C SER A 253 1.90 -6.65 -15.77
N LEU A 254 2.20 -5.84 -14.76
CA LEU A 254 1.36 -5.76 -13.56
C LEU A 254 0.01 -5.08 -13.87
N GLN A 255 -0.01 -4.02 -14.67
CA GLN A 255 -1.27 -3.40 -15.11
C GLN A 255 -2.14 -4.40 -15.86
N GLN A 256 -1.56 -5.18 -16.78
CA GLN A 256 -2.29 -6.21 -17.49
C GLN A 256 -2.79 -7.31 -16.56
N ALA A 257 -1.95 -7.78 -15.63
CA ALA A 257 -2.33 -8.82 -14.66
C ALA A 257 -3.46 -8.38 -13.72
N LEU A 258 -3.59 -7.08 -13.44
CA LEU A 258 -4.70 -6.52 -12.64
C LEU A 258 -6.02 -6.42 -13.43
N LEU A 259 -5.97 -6.44 -14.75
CA LEU A 259 -7.15 -6.41 -15.63
C LEU A 259 -7.72 -7.81 -15.94
N LEU A 260 -6.93 -8.86 -15.73
CA LEU A 260 -7.29 -10.27 -15.99
C LEU A 260 -8.02 -10.88 -14.78
#